data_AF-A0A1F5EEE8-F1
#
_entry.id   AF-A0A1F5EEE8-F1
#
_cell.length_a   1.000
_cell.length_b   1.000
_cell.length_c   1.000
_cell.angle_alpha   90.00
_cell.angle_beta   90.00
_cell.angle_gamma   90.00
#
_symmetry.space_group_name_H-M   'P 1'
#
loop_
_entity.id
_entity.type
_entity.pdbx_description
1 polymer ?
#
loop_
_entity_poly.entity_id
_entity_poly.type
_entity_poly.pdbx_seq_one_letter_code
_entity_poly.pdbx_strand_id
1 'polypeptide(L)'
;MNKKYIEELENLVKRILTPMQDMPFNVIIRSISGHSVLPFKKDNALLKFLEESFCEIGEAINKNGIKSNRPNEVGNKIEPIVKKYLDKNGLKAVTPQNRLGKKVSTGYPDIIFSYKNTYYYLECKTYNQANVNTTQRSFYFSPSDNFKITKNAPHLMISFRIYKIKSKYYTDYWKLFSLEKLKVDLKHEFNQNNREMYGSSSQIDIIMQKNVEKN
;
A
#
# COMPACT_ATOMS: atom_id res chain seq x y z
N MET A 1 10.25 -27.84 -29.02
CA MET A 1 9.95 -27.97 -27.57
C MET A 1 9.20 -29.27 -27.33
N ASN A 2 9.44 -29.95 -26.21
CA ASN A 2 8.77 -31.21 -25.87
C ASN A 2 7.27 -30.94 -25.58
N LYS A 3 6.37 -31.57 -26.32
CA LYS A 3 4.91 -31.37 -26.22
C LYS A 3 4.38 -31.65 -24.80
N LYS A 4 4.95 -32.65 -24.12
CA LYS A 4 4.62 -33.00 -22.73
C LYS A 4 5.01 -31.89 -21.75
N TYR A 5 6.16 -31.24 -21.97
CA TYR A 5 6.61 -30.12 -21.16
C TYR A 5 5.71 -28.88 -21.32
N ILE A 6 5.25 -28.61 -22.54
CA ILE A 6 4.27 -27.54 -22.80
C ILE A 6 2.95 -27.85 -22.09
N GLU A 7 2.42 -29.07 -22.22
CA GLU A 7 1.19 -29.48 -21.54
C GLU A 7 1.30 -29.41 -20.00
N GLU A 8 2.44 -29.78 -19.42
CA GLU A 8 2.72 -29.64 -17.99
C GLU A 8 2.73 -28.17 -17.54
N LEU A 9 3.36 -27.28 -18.32
CA LEU A 9 3.36 -25.84 -18.07
C LEU A 9 1.96 -25.23 -18.21
N GLU A 10 1.21 -25.60 -19.24
CA GLU A 10 -0.17 -25.14 -19.44
C GLU A 10 -1.06 -25.57 -18.27
N ASN A 11 -0.88 -26.79 -17.75
CA ASN A 11 -1.62 -27.27 -16.58
C ASN A 11 -1.21 -26.55 -15.29
N LEU A 12 0.07 -26.19 -15.13
CA LEU A 12 0.51 -25.32 -14.03
C LEU A 12 -0.11 -23.93 -14.14
N VAL A 13 -0.10 -23.32 -15.35
CA VAL A 13 -0.71 -22.02 -15.62
C VAL A 13 -2.21 -22.04 -15.32
N LYS A 14 -2.92 -23.12 -15.67
CA LYS A 14 -4.34 -23.28 -15.33
C LYS A 14 -4.58 -23.29 -13.81
N ARG A 15 -3.64 -23.82 -13.01
CA ARG A 15 -3.73 -23.81 -11.54
C ARG A 15 -3.51 -22.42 -10.94
N ILE A 16 -2.75 -21.54 -11.62
CA ILE A 16 -2.56 -20.13 -11.20
C ILE A 16 -3.88 -19.35 -11.29
N LEU A 17 -4.86 -19.81 -12.08
CA LEU A 17 -6.16 -19.17 -12.23
C LEU A 17 -7.06 -19.33 -10.99
N THR A 18 -6.76 -20.27 -10.08
CA THR A 18 -7.51 -20.41 -8.84
C THR A 18 -7.01 -19.36 -7.84
N PRO A 19 -7.84 -18.36 -7.47
CA PRO A 19 -7.41 -17.33 -6.53
C PRO A 19 -7.18 -17.96 -5.15
N MET A 20 -6.02 -17.71 -4.54
CA MET A 20 -5.85 -18.01 -3.12
C MET A 20 -6.54 -16.91 -2.33
N GLN A 21 -7.58 -17.26 -1.58
CA GLN A 21 -8.40 -16.31 -0.83
C GLN A 21 -8.28 -16.53 0.68
N ASP A 22 -8.69 -15.53 1.44
CA ASP A 22 -8.80 -15.59 2.91
C ASP A 22 -7.48 -15.93 3.64
N MET A 23 -6.34 -15.54 3.07
CA MET A 23 -5.03 -15.82 3.64
C MET A 23 -4.75 -14.89 4.83
N PRO A 24 -4.29 -15.42 5.99
CA PRO A 24 -3.96 -14.57 7.14
C PRO A 24 -2.77 -13.65 6.84
N PHE A 25 -3.01 -12.33 6.88
CA PHE A 25 -2.01 -11.31 6.59
C PHE A 25 -0.80 -11.43 7.52
N ASN A 26 -1.02 -11.66 8.81
CA ASN A 26 0.03 -11.83 9.81
C ASN A 26 0.98 -13.00 9.49
N VAL A 27 0.44 -14.13 9.00
CA VAL A 27 1.23 -15.30 8.57
C VAL A 27 2.04 -14.95 7.33
N ILE A 28 1.43 -14.31 6.34
CA ILE A 28 2.13 -13.90 5.11
C ILE A 28 3.30 -12.96 5.45
N ILE A 29 3.06 -11.91 6.24
CA ILE A 29 4.11 -10.98 6.66
C ILE A 29 5.24 -11.71 7.41
N ARG A 30 4.92 -12.63 8.32
CA ARG A 30 5.93 -13.41 9.03
C ARG A 30 6.76 -14.26 8.08
N SER A 31 6.13 -14.94 7.12
CA SER A 31 6.82 -15.82 6.17
C SER A 31 7.78 -15.07 5.26
N ILE A 32 7.41 -13.88 4.79
CA ILE A 32 8.22 -13.12 3.82
C ILE A 32 9.22 -12.16 4.48
N SER A 33 8.86 -11.58 5.63
CA SER A 33 9.68 -10.60 6.33
C SER A 33 10.48 -11.18 7.51
N GLY A 34 10.12 -12.36 8.03
CA GLY A 34 10.67 -12.93 9.26
C GLY A 34 10.15 -12.28 10.55
N HIS A 35 9.28 -11.27 10.44
CA HIS A 35 8.79 -10.47 11.57
C HIS A 35 7.28 -10.62 11.74
N SER A 36 6.83 -10.57 12.98
CA SER A 36 5.43 -10.81 13.35
C SER A 36 4.62 -9.50 13.38
N VAL A 37 3.41 -9.57 12.83
CA VAL A 37 2.36 -8.56 13.08
C VAL A 37 1.80 -8.81 14.47
N LEU A 38 2.13 -7.94 15.42
CA LEU A 38 1.70 -8.09 16.82
C LEU A 38 0.26 -7.58 17.02
N PRO A 39 -0.48 -8.14 17.99
CA PRO A 39 -1.77 -7.60 18.39
C PRO A 39 -1.64 -6.15 18.87
N PHE A 40 -2.58 -5.29 18.46
CA PHE A 40 -2.66 -3.94 19.02
C PHE A 40 -3.20 -4.01 20.45
N LYS A 41 -2.33 -3.73 21.43
CA LYS A 41 -2.74 -3.58 22.82
C LYS A 41 -3.36 -2.20 23.02
N LYS A 42 -4.59 -2.15 23.52
CA LYS A 42 -5.30 -0.90 23.77
C LYS A 42 -4.54 -0.06 24.81
N ASP A 43 -4.06 1.10 24.38
CA ASP A 43 -3.53 2.16 25.23
C ASP A 43 -4.37 3.42 24.96
N ASN A 44 -5.17 3.85 25.95
CA ASN A 44 -6.08 4.99 25.80
C ASN A 44 -5.33 6.30 25.54
N ALA A 45 -4.12 6.46 26.06
CA ALA A 45 -3.33 7.68 25.84
C ALA A 45 -2.81 7.73 24.39
N LEU A 46 -2.35 6.59 23.84
CA LEU A 46 -1.98 6.50 22.44
C LEU A 46 -3.19 6.73 21.53
N LEU A 47 -4.34 6.13 21.84
CA LEU A 47 -5.55 6.28 21.04
C LEU A 47 -6.03 7.74 21.01
N LYS A 48 -6.08 8.41 22.17
CA LYS A 48 -6.43 9.83 22.24
C LYS A 48 -5.46 10.70 21.43
N PHE A 49 -4.16 10.43 21.56
CA PHE A 49 -3.14 11.16 20.81
C PHE A 49 -3.31 10.98 19.28
N LEU A 50 -3.57 9.74 18.83
CA LEU A 50 -3.79 9.45 17.42
C LEU A 50 -5.08 10.09 16.92
N GLU A 51 -6.14 10.06 17.70
CA GLU A 51 -7.42 10.72 17.41
C GLU A 51 -7.23 12.23 17.18
N GLU A 52 -6.59 12.92 18.13
CA GLU A 52 -6.28 14.35 18.02
C GLU A 52 -5.44 14.63 16.76
N SER A 53 -4.39 13.83 16.53
CA SER A 53 -3.53 13.98 15.35
C SER A 53 -4.28 13.78 14.02
N PHE A 54 -5.16 12.78 13.94
CA PHE A 54 -5.93 12.51 12.71
C PHE A 54 -7.02 13.55 12.46
N CYS A 55 -7.61 14.13 13.50
CA CYS A 55 -8.49 15.29 13.37
C CYS A 55 -7.74 16.51 12.80
N GLU A 56 -6.57 16.85 13.35
CA GLU A 56 -5.72 17.93 12.82
C GLU A 56 -5.31 17.70 11.36
N ILE A 57 -4.98 16.44 11.00
CA ILE A 57 -4.67 16.06 9.63
C ILE A 57 -5.89 16.27 8.71
N GLY A 58 -7.08 15.89 9.15
CA GLY A 58 -8.33 16.10 8.41
C GLY A 58 -8.59 17.58 8.13
N GLU A 59 -8.41 18.43 9.15
CA GLU A 59 -8.50 19.88 9.01
C GLU A 59 -7.43 20.43 8.04
N ALA A 60 -6.20 19.93 8.13
CA ALA A 60 -5.12 20.32 7.24
C ALA A 60 -5.39 19.97 5.77
N ILE A 61 -5.94 18.78 5.52
CA ILE A 61 -6.40 18.35 4.20
C ILE A 61 -7.49 19.30 3.70
N ASN A 62 -8.46 19.64 4.55
CA ASN A 62 -9.61 20.45 4.19
C ASN A 62 -9.32 21.93 3.97
N LYS A 63 -8.29 22.49 4.63
CA LYS A 63 -7.92 23.90 4.53
C LYS A 63 -7.80 24.38 3.08
N ASN A 64 -7.18 23.58 2.22
CA ASN A 64 -7.00 23.91 0.81
C ASN A 64 -7.65 22.91 -0.15
N GLY A 65 -8.04 21.72 0.34
CA GLY A 65 -8.39 20.58 -0.48
C GLY A 65 -7.21 20.04 -1.29
N ILE A 66 -7.29 18.78 -1.72
CA ILE A 66 -6.26 18.12 -2.52
C ILE A 66 -6.65 18.17 -3.98
N LYS A 67 -5.92 18.95 -4.78
CA LYS A 67 -6.11 18.99 -6.25
C LYS A 67 -5.65 17.67 -6.86
N SER A 68 -6.55 16.92 -7.48
CA SER A 68 -6.25 15.66 -8.15
C SER A 68 -7.28 15.34 -9.23
N ASN A 69 -6.87 14.67 -10.30
CA ASN A 69 -7.79 14.16 -11.32
C ASN A 69 -8.35 12.79 -10.93
N ARG A 70 -7.52 11.95 -10.29
CA ARG A 70 -7.86 10.59 -9.92
C ARG A 70 -7.97 10.45 -8.40
N PRO A 71 -9.00 9.77 -7.86
CA PRO A 71 -9.08 9.47 -6.42
C PRO A 71 -7.84 8.76 -5.89
N ASN A 72 -7.27 7.83 -6.66
CA ASN A 72 -6.10 7.04 -6.23
C ASN A 72 -4.83 7.89 -6.00
N GLU A 73 -4.71 9.05 -6.66
CA GLU A 73 -3.59 9.97 -6.46
C GLU A 73 -3.74 10.81 -5.17
N VAL A 74 -4.93 10.84 -4.57
CA VAL A 74 -5.19 11.59 -3.33
C VAL A 74 -4.44 10.95 -2.16
N GLY A 75 -4.43 9.60 -2.08
CA GLY A 75 -3.69 8.86 -1.06
C GLY A 75 -2.21 9.23 -1.03
N ASN A 76 -1.55 9.26 -2.20
CA ASN A 76 -0.14 9.64 -2.33
C ASN A 76 0.16 11.06 -1.82
N LYS A 77 -0.83 11.96 -1.84
CA LYS A 77 -0.69 13.34 -1.35
C LYS A 77 -1.02 13.46 0.13
N ILE A 78 -1.86 12.59 0.68
CA ILE A 78 -2.19 12.53 2.10
C ILE A 78 -1.06 11.91 2.91
N GLU A 79 -0.39 10.88 2.40
CA GLU A 79 0.66 10.16 3.14
C GLU A 79 1.76 11.09 3.70
N PRO A 80 2.36 12.02 2.92
CA PRO A 80 3.33 12.97 3.46
C PRO A 80 2.75 13.89 4.55
N ILE A 81 1.47 14.23 4.47
CA ILE A 81 0.77 15.06 5.47
C ILE A 81 0.65 14.27 6.77
N VAL A 82 0.17 13.02 6.71
CA VAL A 82 0.03 12.16 7.89
C VAL A 82 1.37 12.00 8.59
N LYS A 83 2.42 11.63 7.85
CA LYS A 83 3.77 11.48 8.39
C LYS A 83 4.26 12.76 9.09
N LYS A 84 4.12 13.91 8.42
CA LYS A 84 4.55 15.20 8.97
C LYS A 84 3.84 15.53 10.28
N TYR A 85 2.52 15.33 10.36
CA TYR A 85 1.76 15.66 11.56
C TYR A 85 2.05 14.71 12.72
N LEU A 86 2.15 13.40 12.46
CA LEU A 86 2.53 12.44 13.50
C LEU A 86 3.94 12.70 14.04
N ASP A 87 4.89 13.08 13.17
CA ASP A 87 6.25 13.45 13.58
C ASP A 87 6.26 14.76 14.39
N LYS A 88 5.58 15.80 13.89
CA LYS A 88 5.40 17.09 14.58
C LYS A 88 4.80 16.91 15.98
N ASN A 89 3.87 15.98 16.15
CA ASN A 89 3.20 15.75 17.41
C ASN A 89 4.03 14.84 18.36
N GLY A 90 5.17 14.30 17.92
CA GLY A 90 6.16 13.63 18.78
C GLY A 90 6.26 12.11 18.64
N LEU A 91 5.61 11.48 17.65
CA LEU A 91 5.69 10.03 17.43
C LEU A 91 6.92 9.57 16.65
N LYS A 92 7.83 10.47 16.26
CA LYS A 92 9.02 10.16 15.45
C LYS A 92 8.64 9.39 14.16
N ALA A 93 7.65 9.89 13.44
CA ALA A 93 7.06 9.20 12.30
C ALA A 93 7.91 9.40 11.04
N VAL A 94 8.40 8.30 10.47
CA VAL A 94 9.30 8.31 9.31
C VAL A 94 8.91 7.25 8.29
N THR A 95 9.42 7.39 7.06
CA THR A 95 9.32 6.28 6.08
C THR A 95 10.24 5.14 6.53
N PRO A 96 9.75 3.90 6.63
CA PRO A 96 10.57 2.78 7.07
C PRO A 96 11.75 2.52 6.13
N GLN A 97 12.85 2.07 6.70
CA GLN A 97 14.00 1.57 5.95
C GLN A 97 13.78 0.10 5.57
N ASN A 98 14.26 -0.30 4.41
CA ASN A 98 14.31 -1.70 4.04
C ASN A 98 15.41 -2.45 4.84
N ARG A 99 15.48 -3.77 4.68
CA ARG A 99 16.52 -4.62 5.28
C ARG A 99 17.96 -4.16 5.01
N LEU A 100 18.20 -3.46 3.89
CA LEU A 100 19.51 -2.91 3.52
C LEU A 100 19.77 -1.51 4.11
N GLY A 101 18.90 -1.01 5.00
CA GLY A 101 18.99 0.31 5.61
C GLY A 101 18.63 1.47 4.66
N LYS A 102 18.24 1.19 3.41
CA LYS A 102 17.88 2.21 2.43
C LYS A 102 16.42 2.62 2.60
N LYS A 103 16.16 3.93 2.55
CA LYS A 103 14.79 4.45 2.47
C LYS A 103 14.24 4.16 1.07
N VAL A 104 13.12 3.44 1.01
CA VAL A 104 12.41 3.15 -0.24
C VAL A 104 11.09 3.91 -0.20
N SER A 105 10.82 4.75 -1.20
CA SER A 105 9.58 5.54 -1.24
C SER A 105 8.35 4.68 -1.56
N THR A 106 8.54 3.52 -2.19
CA THR A 106 7.45 2.63 -2.63
C THR A 106 7.33 1.38 -1.77
N GLY A 107 6.14 0.79 -1.75
CA GLY A 107 5.85 -0.47 -1.07
C GLY A 107 5.44 -0.31 0.39
N TYR A 108 4.90 -1.40 0.93
CA TYR A 108 4.32 -1.47 2.27
C TYR A 108 5.36 -1.65 3.37
N PRO A 109 5.22 -1.00 4.55
CA PRO A 109 4.23 0.03 4.88
C PRO A 109 4.73 1.44 4.55
N ASP A 110 3.80 2.41 4.57
CA ASP A 110 4.09 3.82 4.30
C ASP A 110 4.93 4.48 5.42
N ILE A 111 4.55 4.26 6.67
CA ILE A 111 5.09 4.95 7.86
C ILE A 111 5.48 3.94 8.94
N ILE A 112 6.57 4.22 9.66
CA ILE A 112 6.89 3.64 10.97
C ILE A 112 6.98 4.78 12.00
N PHE A 113 6.40 4.58 13.18
CA PHE A 113 6.50 5.52 14.29
C PHE A 113 6.73 4.79 15.61
N SER A 114 7.11 5.52 16.66
CA SER A 114 7.39 4.97 17.99
C SER A 114 6.59 5.67 19.09
N TYR A 115 6.07 4.91 20.04
CA TYR A 115 5.41 5.42 21.24
C TYR A 115 5.81 4.54 22.43
N LYS A 116 6.28 5.15 23.54
CA LYS A 116 6.74 4.45 24.75
C LYS A 116 7.61 3.21 24.45
N ASN A 117 8.64 3.37 23.60
CA ASN A 117 9.55 2.31 23.15
C ASN A 117 8.91 1.16 22.34
N THR A 118 7.65 1.28 21.93
CA THR A 118 6.99 0.35 21.02
C THR A 118 6.95 0.96 19.62
N TYR A 119 7.32 0.18 18.60
CA TYR A 119 7.20 0.57 17.20
C TYR A 119 5.85 0.17 16.63
N TYR A 120 5.34 0.97 15.70
CA TYR A 120 4.10 0.74 14.98
C TYR A 120 4.32 1.00 13.50
N TYR A 121 3.80 0.11 12.66
CA TYR A 121 3.70 0.35 11.23
C TYR A 121 2.32 0.92 10.90
N LEU A 122 2.27 1.93 10.04
CA LEU A 122 1.03 2.60 9.63
C LEU A 122 0.98 2.68 8.11
N GLU A 123 -0.13 2.19 7.56
CA GLU A 123 -0.51 2.35 6.16
C GLU A 123 -1.56 3.47 6.03
N CYS A 124 -1.42 4.34 5.03
CA CYS A 124 -2.35 5.42 4.74
C CYS A 124 -3.19 5.10 3.50
N LYS A 125 -4.51 5.05 3.66
CA LYS A 125 -5.45 4.84 2.55
C LYS A 125 -6.50 5.96 2.49
N THR A 126 -7.13 6.04 1.33
CA THR A 126 -8.33 6.86 1.11
C THR A 126 -9.41 6.02 0.49
N TYR A 127 -10.66 6.31 0.80
CA TYR A 127 -11.81 5.64 0.20
C TYR A 127 -12.93 6.64 -0.12
N ASN A 128 -13.76 6.31 -1.09
CA ASN A 128 -14.99 7.05 -1.36
C ASN A 128 -16.17 6.29 -0.74
N GLN A 129 -17.13 7.01 -0.12
CA GLN A 129 -18.35 6.41 0.44
C GLN A 129 -19.08 5.50 -0.56
N ALA A 130 -19.11 5.89 -1.84
CA ALA A 130 -19.78 5.12 -2.89
C ALA A 130 -19.16 3.73 -3.12
N ASN A 131 -17.88 3.54 -2.75
CA ASN A 131 -17.15 2.31 -3.06
C ASN A 131 -16.95 1.39 -1.85
N VAL A 132 -17.46 1.75 -0.67
CA VAL A 132 -17.23 1.02 0.60
C VAL A 132 -17.68 -0.44 0.52
N ASN A 133 -18.75 -0.71 -0.20
CA ASN A 133 -19.34 -2.05 -0.32
C ASN A 133 -18.99 -2.74 -1.66
N THR A 134 -17.96 -2.26 -2.37
CA THR A 134 -17.53 -2.84 -3.64
C THR A 134 -16.39 -3.83 -3.44
N THR A 135 -16.14 -4.68 -4.44
CA THR A 135 -15.00 -5.61 -4.47
C THR A 135 -13.68 -4.93 -4.87
N GLN A 136 -13.66 -3.60 -4.94
CA GLN A 136 -12.45 -2.85 -5.28
C GLN A 136 -11.39 -3.02 -4.19
N ARG A 137 -10.16 -3.39 -4.60
CA ARG A 137 -9.03 -3.52 -3.68
C ARG A 137 -8.76 -2.20 -2.97
N SER A 138 -8.95 -2.20 -1.66
CA SER A 138 -8.66 -1.06 -0.77
C SER A 138 -7.28 -1.17 -0.11
N PHE A 139 -6.78 -2.39 0.03
CA PHE A 139 -5.47 -2.71 0.58
C PHE A 139 -4.78 -3.71 -0.35
N TYR A 140 -3.51 -3.45 -0.65
CA TYR A 140 -2.65 -4.37 -1.38
C TYR A 140 -1.20 -4.07 -1.03
N PHE A 141 -0.37 -5.11 -1.02
CA PHE A 141 1.07 -5.02 -0.93
C PHE A 141 1.67 -6.05 -1.87
N SER A 142 2.83 -5.72 -2.45
CA SER A 142 3.56 -6.63 -3.32
C SER A 142 4.71 -7.24 -2.55
N PRO A 143 4.90 -8.57 -2.59
CA PRO A 143 6.08 -9.18 -2.03
C PRO A 143 7.36 -8.64 -2.67
N SER A 144 8.42 -8.47 -1.88
CA SER A 144 9.73 -8.00 -2.36
C SER A 144 10.83 -8.56 -1.49
N ASP A 145 11.98 -8.92 -2.06
CA ASP A 145 13.14 -9.36 -1.25
C ASP A 145 13.63 -8.26 -0.29
N ASN A 146 13.33 -6.99 -0.60
CA ASN A 146 13.70 -5.81 0.16
C ASN A 146 12.53 -5.21 0.97
N PHE A 147 11.90 -6.02 1.82
CA PHE A 147 10.83 -5.56 2.71
C PHE A 147 11.26 -4.42 3.64
N LYS A 148 10.31 -3.49 3.87
CA LYS A 148 10.39 -2.40 4.85
C LYS A 148 10.08 -2.83 6.29
N ILE A 149 9.58 -4.05 6.46
CA ILE A 149 9.23 -4.61 7.77
C ILE A 149 10.49 -5.25 8.37
N THR A 150 11.02 -4.60 9.39
CA THR A 150 12.31 -4.95 10.04
C THR A 150 12.19 -5.13 11.56
N LYS A 151 10.96 -5.16 12.08
CA LYS A 151 10.65 -5.25 13.52
C LYS A 151 9.34 -6.00 13.74
N ASN A 152 9.24 -6.73 14.86
CA ASN A 152 7.96 -7.20 15.38
C ASN A 152 7.19 -6.00 15.92
N ALA A 153 6.02 -5.70 15.38
CA ALA A 153 5.26 -4.50 15.72
C ALA A 153 3.77 -4.69 15.40
N PRO A 154 2.86 -3.92 16.02
CA PRO A 154 1.50 -3.79 15.53
C PRO A 154 1.49 -3.07 14.17
N HIS A 155 0.65 -3.58 13.27
CA HIS A 155 0.40 -2.96 11.98
C HIS A 155 -0.99 -2.32 12.00
N LEU A 156 -1.04 -1.04 11.65
CA LEU A 156 -2.25 -0.23 11.63
C LEU A 156 -2.50 0.29 10.21
N MET A 157 -3.75 0.62 9.92
CA MET A 157 -4.13 1.34 8.70
C MET A 157 -5.06 2.49 9.06
N ILE A 158 -4.71 3.70 8.66
CA ILE A 158 -5.59 4.87 8.70
C ILE A 158 -6.23 5.04 7.32
N SER A 159 -7.55 5.21 7.28
CA SER A 159 -8.28 5.41 6.05
C SER A 159 -9.15 6.67 6.14
N PHE A 160 -8.90 7.63 5.26
CA PHE A 160 -9.67 8.87 5.16
C PHE A 160 -10.77 8.73 4.11
N ARG A 161 -12.01 9.08 4.47
CA ARG A 161 -13.12 9.15 3.53
C ARG A 161 -13.01 10.43 2.73
N ILE A 162 -12.87 10.32 1.42
CA ILE A 162 -12.72 11.47 0.54
C ILE A 162 -13.98 11.74 -0.27
N TYR A 163 -14.28 13.02 -0.46
CA TYR A 163 -15.31 13.52 -1.35
C TYR A 163 -14.77 14.67 -2.20
N LYS A 164 -15.39 14.94 -3.35
CA LYS A 164 -14.89 15.90 -4.34
C LYS A 164 -15.79 17.13 -4.39
N ILE A 165 -15.20 18.33 -4.30
CA ILE A 165 -15.85 19.60 -4.63
C ILE A 165 -15.05 20.24 -5.77
N LYS A 166 -15.72 20.47 -6.92
CA LYS A 166 -15.08 20.94 -8.15
C LYS A 166 -13.88 20.05 -8.53
N SER A 167 -12.65 20.60 -8.53
CA SER A 167 -11.41 19.91 -8.91
C SER A 167 -10.55 19.46 -7.71
N LYS A 168 -11.11 19.48 -6.50
CA LYS A 168 -10.37 19.19 -5.26
C LYS A 168 -11.10 18.14 -4.41
N TYR A 169 -10.31 17.37 -3.68
CA TYR A 169 -10.77 16.38 -2.71
C TYR A 169 -10.63 16.89 -1.28
N TYR A 170 -11.59 16.53 -0.45
CA TYR A 170 -11.72 16.88 0.96
C TYR A 170 -12.00 15.60 1.75
N THR A 171 -11.89 15.65 3.07
CA THR A 171 -12.18 14.53 3.96
C THR A 171 -13.14 14.93 5.07
N ASP A 172 -14.08 14.08 5.41
CA ASP A 172 -15.08 14.33 6.46
C ASP A 172 -15.10 13.23 7.53
N TYR A 173 -14.32 12.16 7.33
CA TYR A 173 -14.32 11.01 8.20
C TYR A 173 -13.01 10.23 8.09
N TRP A 174 -12.62 9.53 9.16
CA TRP A 174 -11.48 8.63 9.15
C TRP A 174 -11.73 7.38 10.00
N LYS A 175 -11.04 6.28 9.67
CA LYS A 175 -11.05 5.02 10.43
C LYS A 175 -9.64 4.52 10.64
N LEU A 176 -9.32 4.15 11.88
CA LEU A 176 -8.08 3.46 12.22
C LEU A 176 -8.36 1.97 12.43
N PHE A 177 -7.63 1.12 11.73
CA PHE A 177 -7.77 -0.33 11.78
C PHE A 177 -6.50 -0.97 12.34
N SER A 178 -6.65 -2.05 13.11
CA SER A 178 -5.56 -3.00 13.33
C SER A 178 -5.58 -4.04 12.20
N LEU A 179 -4.40 -4.37 11.68
CA LEU A 179 -4.23 -5.33 10.60
C LEU A 179 -3.90 -6.75 11.09
N GLU A 180 -3.84 -6.98 12.41
CA GLU A 180 -3.50 -8.29 13.00
C GLU A 180 -4.37 -9.43 12.45
N LYS A 181 -5.68 -9.19 12.33
CA LYS A 181 -6.68 -10.17 11.88
C LYS A 181 -7.07 -9.99 10.41
N LEU A 182 -6.33 -9.16 9.65
CA LEU A 182 -6.62 -8.94 8.25
C LEU A 182 -6.47 -10.26 7.47
N LYS A 183 -7.44 -10.51 6.60
CA LYS A 183 -7.39 -11.57 5.59
C LYS A 183 -7.20 -10.93 4.23
N VAL A 184 -6.34 -11.52 3.41
CA VAL A 184 -6.01 -11.00 2.07
C VAL A 184 -6.12 -12.11 1.04
N ASP A 185 -6.40 -11.68 -0.19
CA ASP A 185 -6.43 -12.56 -1.35
C ASP A 185 -5.16 -12.34 -2.18
N LEU A 186 -4.59 -13.41 -2.71
CA LEU A 186 -3.48 -13.35 -3.66
C LEU A 186 -4.05 -13.26 -5.08
N LYS A 187 -3.70 -12.16 -5.76
CA LYS A 187 -3.99 -11.99 -7.19
C LYS A 187 -2.67 -11.97 -7.96
N HIS A 188 -2.52 -12.92 -8.88
CA HIS A 188 -1.37 -12.98 -9.77
C HIS A 188 -1.51 -11.98 -10.94
N GLU A 189 -0.38 -11.48 -11.43
CA GLU A 189 -0.27 -10.77 -12.69
C GLU A 189 0.86 -11.37 -13.52
N PHE A 190 0.65 -11.52 -14.83
CA PHE A 190 1.74 -11.72 -15.78
C PHE A 190 2.19 -10.35 -16.25
N ASN A 191 3.48 -10.04 -16.12
CA ASN A 191 4.03 -8.75 -16.53
C ASN A 191 5.30 -8.92 -17.37
N GLN A 192 5.67 -7.85 -18.06
CA GLN A 192 6.94 -7.74 -18.78
C GLN A 192 7.45 -6.29 -18.66
N ASN A 193 8.76 -6.10 -18.69
CA ASN A 193 9.37 -4.78 -18.51
C ASN A 193 9.67 -4.08 -19.85
N ASN A 194 9.86 -2.75 -19.81
CA ASN A 194 10.12 -1.96 -21.02
C ASN A 194 11.38 -2.39 -21.80
N ARG A 195 12.39 -2.92 -21.11
CA ARG A 195 13.64 -3.36 -21.77
C ARG A 195 13.39 -4.60 -22.62
N GLU A 196 12.64 -5.57 -22.10
CA GLU A 196 12.28 -6.78 -22.84
C GLU A 196 11.24 -6.53 -23.94
N MET A 197 10.44 -5.45 -23.84
CA MET A 197 9.45 -5.10 -24.87
C MET A 197 10.05 -4.24 -26.00
N TYR A 198 10.83 -3.22 -25.65
CA TYR A 198 11.25 -2.16 -26.57
C TYR A 198 12.77 -1.96 -26.64
N GLY A 199 13.51 -2.54 -25.71
CA GLY A 199 14.96 -2.40 -25.63
C GLY A 199 15.67 -3.27 -26.65
N SER A 200 16.98 -3.04 -26.77
CA SER A 200 17.84 -3.80 -27.67
C SER A 200 17.97 -5.28 -27.33
N SER A 201 17.57 -5.70 -26.13
CA SER A 201 17.53 -7.11 -25.70
C SER A 201 16.17 -7.78 -25.93
N SER A 202 15.21 -7.09 -26.55
CA SER A 202 13.89 -7.63 -26.86
C SER A 202 13.99 -8.86 -27.77
N GLN A 203 13.31 -9.92 -27.39
CA GLN A 203 13.22 -11.18 -28.16
C GLN A 203 11.88 -11.34 -28.88
N ILE A 204 11.04 -10.29 -28.86
CA ILE A 204 9.75 -10.29 -29.54
C ILE A 204 9.85 -9.55 -30.87
N ASP A 205 9.13 -10.03 -31.88
CA ASP A 205 9.19 -9.48 -33.23
C ASP A 205 8.40 -8.17 -33.35
N ILE A 206 9.04 -7.14 -33.91
CA ILE A 206 8.36 -5.89 -34.30
C ILE A 206 7.71 -6.11 -35.67
N ILE A 207 6.38 -6.19 -35.70
CA ILE A 207 5.62 -6.35 -36.95
C ILE A 207 5.53 -5.04 -37.74
N MET A 208 5.43 -3.89 -37.06
CA MET A 208 5.36 -2.56 -37.69
C MET A 208 5.75 -1.47 -36.69
N GLN A 209 6.43 -0.42 -37.17
CA GLN A 209 6.69 0.81 -36.40
C GLN A 209 6.72 2.03 -37.34
N LYS A 210 6.27 3.19 -36.85
CA LYS A 210 6.28 4.46 -37.60
C LYS A 210 6.42 5.64 -36.65
N ASN A 211 7.20 6.64 -37.03
CA ASN A 211 7.24 7.91 -36.33
C ASN A 211 5.98 8.73 -36.62
N VAL A 212 5.40 9.33 -35.59
CA VAL A 212 4.32 10.31 -35.73
C VAL A 212 4.94 11.70 -35.62
N GLU A 213 4.76 12.52 -36.66
CA GLU A 213 5.21 13.92 -36.65
C GLU A 213 4.53 14.67 -35.50
N LYS A 214 5.29 15.46 -34.75
CA LYS A 214 4.76 16.31 -33.68
C LYS A 214 4.44 17.68 -34.27
N ASN A 215 3.19 18.12 -34.10
CA ASN A 215 2.79 19.51 -34.36
C ASN A 215 3.44 20.45 -33.35
#